data_AF-A0A7L5RZR5-F1
#
_entry.id   AF-A0A7L5RZR5-F1
#
_cell.length_a   1.000
_cell.length_b   1.000
_cell.length_c   1.000
_cell.angle_alpha   90.00
_cell.angle_beta   90.00
_cell.angle_gamma   90.00
#
_symmetry.space_group_name_H-M   'P 1'
#
loop_
_entity.id
_entity.type
_entity.pdbx_description
1 polymer ?
#
loop_
_entity_poly.entity_id
_entity_poly.type
_entity_poly.pdbx_seq_one_letter_code
_entity_poly.pdbx_strand_id
1 'polypeptide(L)' 'MCSKEVYAAMLGVSVDTVISWMQSGTVPSVKMGRPRVVNLAQIRTDLAKGKTIFAQGDYVDE' A
#
# COMPACT_ATOMS: atom_id res chain seq x y z
N MET A 1 -4.35 -3.50 8.93
CA MET A 1 -2.95 -3.33 8.49
C MET A 1 -2.41 -4.68 8.05
N CYS A 2 -1.47 -4.70 7.12
CA CYS A 2 -0.85 -5.93 6.62
C CYS A 2 0.65 -5.72 6.40
N SER A 3 1.46 -6.76 6.58
CA SER A 3 2.89 -6.68 6.27
C SER A 3 3.11 -6.62 4.76
N LYS A 4 4.22 -6.02 4.33
CA LYS A 4 4.60 -5.93 2.91
C LYS A 4 4.81 -7.31 2.28
N GLU A 5 5.28 -8.28 3.06
CA GLU A 5 5.50 -9.67 2.65
C GLU A 5 4.17 -10.38 2.36
N VAL A 6 3.19 -10.26 3.26
CA VAL A 6 1.86 -10.84 3.06
C VAL A 6 1.15 -10.14 1.89
N TYR A 7 1.28 -8.82 1.77
CA TYR A 7 0.70 -8.09 0.65
C TYR A 7 1.30 -8.48 -0.71
N ALA A 8 2.62 -8.65 -0.77
CA ALA A 8 3.32 -9.13 -1.95
C ALA A 8 2.84 -10.54 -2.37
N ALA A 9 2.69 -11.45 -1.39
CA ALA A 9 2.19 -12.80 -1.63
C ALA A 9 0.74 -12.81 -2.15
N MET A 10 -0.13 -11.96 -1.62
CA MET A 10 -1.52 -11.84 -2.10
C MET A 10 -1.63 -11.39 -3.55
N LEU A 11 -0.69 -10.55 -4.01
CA LEU A 11 -0.68 -10.01 -5.37
C LEU A 11 0.21 -10.79 -6.35
N GLY A 12 1.00 -11.76 -5.86
CA GLY A 12 1.96 -12.49 -6.70
C GLY A 12 3.11 -11.62 -7.21
N VAL A 13 3.51 -10.60 -6.45
CA VAL A 13 4.62 -9.68 -6.80
C VAL A 13 5.76 -9.80 -5.79
N SER A 14 6.91 -9.17 -6.07
CA SER A 14 8.02 -9.13 -5.12
C SER A 14 7.77 -8.15 -3.97
N VAL A 15 8.44 -8.38 -2.84
CA VAL A 15 8.40 -7.44 -1.71
C VAL A 15 8.98 -6.07 -2.11
N ASP A 16 10.02 -6.05 -2.94
CA ASP A 16 10.64 -4.80 -3.43
C ASP A 16 9.68 -3.97 -4.30
N THR A 17 8.83 -4.62 -5.10
CA THR A 17 7.76 -3.94 -5.84
C THR A 17 6.78 -3.25 -4.87
N VAL A 18 6.37 -3.94 -3.80
CA VAL A 18 5.50 -3.35 -2.77
C VAL A 18 6.18 -2.19 -2.06
N ILE A 19 7.47 -2.33 -1.72
CA ILE A 19 8.26 -1.24 -1.10
C ILE A 19 8.29 -0.02 -2.02
N SER A 20 8.56 -0.22 -3.32
CA SER A 20 8.57 0.85 -4.31
C SER A 20 7.22 1.58 -4.36
N TRP A 21 6.11 0.85 -4.41
CA TRP A 21 4.76 1.44 -4.38
C TRP A 21 4.45 2.19 -3.10
N MET A 22 4.94 1.72 -1.95
CA MET A 22 4.78 2.43 -0.68
C MET A 22 5.62 3.72 -0.66
N GLN A 23 6.82 3.70 -1.23
CA GLN A 23 7.71 4.86 -1.31
C GLN A 23 7.21 5.92 -2.30
N SER A 24 6.65 5.50 -3.43
CA SER A 24 6.06 6.39 -4.44
C SER A 24 4.66 6.88 -4.06
N GLY A 25 4.09 6.44 -2.94
CA GLY A 25 2.73 6.75 -2.55
C GLY A 25 1.69 6.15 -3.51
N THR A 26 2.00 5.05 -4.20
CA THR A 26 1.05 4.30 -5.03
C THR A 26 0.16 3.39 -4.18
N VAL A 27 0.69 2.85 -3.10
CA VAL A 27 -0.05 2.00 -2.15
C VAL A 27 -0.08 2.69 -0.79
N PRO A 28 -1.26 2.83 -0.15
CA PRO A 28 -1.35 3.49 1.14
C PRO A 28 -0.62 2.68 2.20
N SER A 29 0.15 3.37 3.02
CA SER A 29 0.94 2.74 4.06
C SER A 29 1.02 3.63 5.30
N VAL A 30 1.27 3.02 6.45
CA VAL A 30 1.34 3.74 7.73
C VAL A 30 2.63 3.34 8.44
N LYS A 31 3.32 4.32 9.04
CA LYS A 31 4.43 4.06 9.96
C LYS A 31 3.88 3.48 11.26
N MET A 32 4.32 2.28 11.62
CA MET A 32 3.92 1.62 12.87
C MET A 32 5.16 1.31 13.69
N GLY A 33 5.64 2.32 14.40
CA GLY A 33 6.96 2.29 15.04
C GLY A 33 8.07 2.33 13.98
N ARG A 34 8.99 1.35 14.03
CA ARG A 34 10.09 1.23 13.06
C ARG A 34 9.64 0.71 11.68
N PRO A 35 8.79 -0.33 11.56
CA PRO A 35 8.32 -0.78 10.25
C PRO A 35 7.21 0.12 9.69
N ARG A 36 7.16 0.21 8.35
CA ARG A 36 6.01 0.72 7.60
C ARG A 36 5.18 -0.48 7.11
N VAL A 37 3.87 -0.42 7.28
CA VAL A 37 2.93 -1.50 6.93
C VAL A 37 1.89 -1.01 5.91
N VAL A 38 1.33 -1.93 5.13
CA VAL A 38 0.31 -1.62 4.12
C VAL A 38 -1.03 -1.35 4.80
N ASN A 39 -1.66 -0.23 4.44
CA ASN A 39 -2.97 0.15 4.94
C ASN A 39 -4.10 -0.46 4.10
N LEU A 40 -4.37 -1.74 4.34
CA LEU A 40 -5.48 -2.46 3.69
C LEU A 40 -6.85 -1.82 3.92
N ALA A 41 -7.06 -1.13 5.06
CA ALA A 41 -8.34 -0.49 5.34
C ALA A 41 -8.59 0.68 4.39
N GLN A 42 -7.54 1.45 4.06
CA GLN A 42 -7.61 2.51 3.06
C GLN A 42 -7.88 1.94 1.67
N ILE A 43 -7.15 0.89 1.26
CA ILE A 43 -7.39 0.21 -0.04
C ILE A 43 -8.85 -0.22 -0.15
N ARG A 44 -9.38 -0.92 0.86
CA ARG A 44 -10.79 -1.37 0.87
C ARG A 44 -11.76 -0.19 0.77
N THR A 45 -11.48 0.90 1.48
CA THR A 45 -12.30 2.11 1.44
C THR A 45 -12.31 2.74 0.05
N ASP A 46 -11.14 2.84 -0.60
CA ASP A 46 -11.02 3.45 -1.92
C ASP A 46 -11.68 2.58 -3.01
N LEU A 47 -11.51 1.26 -2.93
CA LEU A 47 -12.24 0.32 -3.78
C LEU A 47 -13.76 0.45 -3.59
N ALA A 48 -14.24 0.58 -2.35
CA ALA A 48 -15.67 0.77 -2.06
C ALA A 48 -16.21 2.11 -2.59
N LYS A 49 -15.35 3.13 -2.72
CA LYS A 49 -15.67 4.41 -3.37
C LYS A 49 -15.59 4.35 -4.91
N GLY A 50 -15.27 3.21 -5.49
CA GLY A 50 -15.16 3.01 -6.94
C GLY A 50 -13.81 3.39 -7.52
N LYS A 51 -12.76 3.55 -6.70
CA LYS A 51 -11.40 3.74 -7.22
C LYS A 51 -10.95 2.47 -7.93
N THR A 52 -10.55 2.59 -9.19
CA THR A 52 -10.12 1.47 -10.04
C THR A 52 -8.62 1.51 -10.36
N ILE A 53 -7.97 2.66 -10.15
CA ILE A 53 -6.56 2.89 -10.45
C ILE A 53 -5.90 3.45 -9.20
N PHE A 54 -4.78 2.85 -8.80
CA PHE A 54 -3.89 3.34 -7.75
C PHE A 54 -2.61 3.82 -8.44
N ALA A 55 -2.34 5.12 -8.38
CA ALA A 55 -1.26 5.78 -9.10
C ALA A 55 -0.22 6.36 -8.14
N GLN A 56 1.00 6.57 -8.65
CA GLN A 56 2.03 7.29 -7.93
C GLN A 56 1.51 8.65 -7.45
N GLY A 57 1.79 8.98 -6.18
CA GLY A 57 1.36 10.23 -5.57
C GLY A 57 0.01 10.18 -4.85
N ASP A 58 -0.76 9.09 -4.96
CA ASP A 58 -2.08 8.98 -4.32
C ASP A 58 -2.03 9.00 -2.78
N TYR A 59 -0.91 8.57 -2.20
CA TYR A 59 -0.72 8.35 -0.77
C TYR A 59 0.64 8.83 -0.28
N VAL A 60 1.15 9.92 -0.84
CA VAL A 60 2.32 10.59 -0.26
C VAL A 60 1.88 11.11 1.11
N ASP A 61 2.45 10.57 2.18
CA ASP A 61 2.30 11.19 3.51
C ASP A 61 2.88 12.62 3.46
N GLU A 62 2.25 13.58 4.14
CA GLU A 62 2.95 14.79 4.61
C GLU A 62 4.12 14.43 5.55
#